data_AF-A0A0W0UZZ9-F1
#
_entry.id   AF-A0A0W0UZZ9-F1
#
_cell.length_a   1.000
_cell.length_b   1.000
_cell.length_c   1.000
_cell.angle_alpha   90.00
_cell.angle_beta   90.00
_cell.angle_gamma   90.00
#
_symmetry.space_group_name_H-M   'P 1'
#
loop_
_entity.id
_entity.type
_entity.pdbx_description
1 polymer ?
#
loop_
_entity_poly.entity_id
_entity_poly.type
_entity_poly.pdbx_seq_one_letter_code
_entity_poly.pdbx_strand_id
1 'polypeptide(L)'
;MTKLIYIIGLIIAWLLFYKILTARKVRLPKIKTTIIVLLFSAFIYGFSYNLYAFIDRIVFSFDKDGEVALVNSPFKIPSEGDVSYCQQFTDQDGHVITTISTRRDGRYCGEFWHFKRKKKLLLPYKNLNEKQTIYWASPTLRIIINK
;
A
#
# COMPACT_ATOMS: atom_id res chain seq x y z
N MET A 1 17.00 13.01 26.78
CA MET A 1 17.93 11.90 27.08
C MET A 1 17.77 10.71 26.13
N THR A 2 16.58 10.13 25.99
CA THR A 2 16.33 8.95 25.13
C THR A 2 16.77 9.11 23.66
N LYS A 3 16.47 10.25 23.03
CA LYS A 3 16.90 10.55 21.64
C LYS A 3 18.42 10.51 21.45
N LEU A 4 19.19 10.96 22.45
CA LEU A 4 20.65 11.02 22.38
C LEU A 4 21.27 9.61 22.47
N ILE A 5 20.68 8.74 23.29
CA ILE A 5 21.06 7.33 23.41
C ILE A 5 20.81 6.60 22.08
N TYR A 6 19.67 6.84 21.42
CA TYR A 6 19.40 6.26 20.10
C TYR A 6 20.39 6.73 19.03
N ILE A 7 20.77 8.01 19.03
CA ILE A 7 21.75 8.56 18.09
C ILE A 7 23.13 7.94 18.31
N ILE A 8 23.59 7.83 19.57
CA ILE A 8 24.87 7.19 19.90
C ILE A 8 24.84 5.70 19.49
N GLY A 9 23.75 4.99 19.77
CA GLY A 9 23.57 3.60 19.34
C GLY A 9 23.64 3.43 17.82
N LEU A 10 23.03 4.33 17.06
CA LEU A 10 23.10 4.36 15.60
C LEU A 10 24.52 4.60 15.09
N ILE A 11 25.27 5.51 15.71
CA ILE A 11 26.67 5.79 15.34
C ILE A 11 27.56 4.58 15.60
N ILE A 12 27.43 3.93 16.76
CA ILE A 12 28.21 2.73 17.11
C ILE A 12 27.88 1.59 16.14
N ALA A 13 26.58 1.36 15.86
CA ALA A 13 26.15 0.36 14.89
C ALA A 13 26.71 0.65 13.49
N TRP A 14 26.69 1.91 13.03
CA TRP A 14 27.22 2.32 11.74
C TRP A 14 28.74 2.07 11.63
N LEU A 15 29.51 2.41 12.66
CA LEU A 15 30.96 2.15 12.70
C LEU A 15 31.27 0.64 12.62
N LEU A 16 30.49 -0.19 13.31
CA LEU A 16 30.62 -1.65 13.24
C LEU A 16 30.29 -2.18 11.84
N PHE A 17 29.18 -1.77 11.24
CA PHE A 17 28.81 -2.16 9.88
C PHE A 17 29.84 -1.72 8.84
N TYR A 18 30.29 -0.46 8.90
CA TYR A 18 31.29 0.09 7.99
C TYR A 18 32.59 -0.73 8.01
N LYS A 19 33.09 -1.07 9.21
CA LYS A 19 34.30 -1.87 9.38
C LYS A 19 34.15 -3.28 8.81
N ILE A 20 33.00 -3.92 9.00
CA ILE A 20 32.70 -5.25 8.44
C ILE A 20 32.62 -5.18 6.91
N LEU A 21 31.94 -4.17 6.36
CA LEU A 21 31.74 -4.02 4.92
C LEU A 21 33.05 -3.72 4.18
N THR A 22 33.91 -2.86 4.73
CA THR A 22 35.18 -2.43 4.09
C THR A 22 36.35 -3.40 4.26
N ALA A 23 36.33 -4.30 5.26
CA ALA A 23 37.44 -5.24 5.48
C ALA A 23 37.65 -6.21 4.30
N ARG A 24 38.82 -6.22 3.65
CA ARG A 24 39.19 -7.18 2.59
C ARG A 24 39.43 -8.61 3.14
N LYS A 25 38.41 -9.24 3.73
CA LYS A 25 38.46 -10.66 4.14
C LYS A 25 37.76 -11.53 3.09
N VAL A 26 38.55 -12.34 2.37
CA VAL A 26 38.12 -13.24 1.29
C VAL A 26 37.12 -14.32 1.78
N ARG A 27 37.11 -14.65 3.07
CA ARG A 27 36.26 -15.71 3.66
C ARG A 27 34.88 -15.24 4.17
N LEU A 28 34.56 -13.95 4.11
CA LEU A 28 33.30 -13.42 4.65
C LEU A 28 32.34 -12.77 3.62
N PRO A 29 32.36 -13.09 2.30
CA PRO A 29 31.47 -12.44 1.35
C PRO A 29 30.01 -12.72 1.70
N LYS A 30 29.65 -13.96 2.05
CA LYS A 30 28.28 -14.36 2.40
C LYS A 30 27.71 -13.54 3.56
N ILE A 31 28.47 -13.34 4.65
CA ILE A 31 28.02 -12.57 5.82
C ILE A 31 27.79 -11.10 5.47
N LYS A 32 28.68 -10.50 4.67
CA LYS A 32 28.51 -9.13 4.19
C LYS A 32 27.24 -8.98 3.36
N THR A 33 26.99 -9.90 2.43
CA THR A 33 25.77 -9.87 1.62
C THR A 33 24.52 -10.02 2.50
N THR A 34 24.52 -10.95 3.45
CA THR A 34 23.40 -11.12 4.40
C THR A 34 23.12 -9.85 5.20
N ILE A 35 24.16 -9.20 5.73
CA ILE A 35 24.03 -7.94 6.47
C ILE A 35 23.43 -6.84 5.60
N ILE A 36 23.93 -6.67 4.37
CA ILE A 36 23.40 -5.69 3.42
C ILE A 36 21.93 -6.01 3.12
N VAL A 37 21.59 -7.26 2.80
CA VAL A 37 20.21 -7.65 2.51
C VAL A 37 19.30 -7.40 3.72
N LEU A 38 19.74 -7.70 4.95
CA LEU A 38 18.95 -7.42 6.15
C LEU A 38 18.76 -5.92 6.38
N LEU A 39 19.82 -5.12 6.23
CA LEU A 39 19.73 -3.66 6.37
C LEU A 39 18.79 -3.02 5.35
N PHE A 40 18.80 -3.53 4.12
CA PHE A 40 17.93 -3.04 3.05
C PHE A 40 16.62 -3.80 2.94
N SER A 41 16.35 -4.82 3.76
CA SER A 41 15.18 -5.70 3.62
C SER A 41 13.86 -4.94 3.66
N ALA A 42 13.70 -4.02 4.62
CA ALA A 42 12.53 -3.16 4.71
C ALA A 42 12.39 -2.23 3.50
N PHE A 43 13.51 -1.73 2.97
CA PHE A 43 13.52 -0.90 1.78
C PHE A 43 13.15 -1.70 0.53
N ILE A 44 13.72 -2.89 0.36
CA ILE A 44 13.42 -3.82 -0.73
C ILE A 44 11.95 -4.22 -0.66
N TYR A 45 11.44 -4.60 0.51
CA TYR A 45 10.03 -4.94 0.69
C TYR A 45 9.11 -3.77 0.30
N GLY A 46 9.38 -2.58 0.82
CA GLY A 46 8.61 -1.38 0.48
C GLY A 46 8.68 -1.02 -1.00
N PHE A 47 9.86 -1.15 -1.61
CA PHE A 47 10.05 -0.91 -3.05
C PHE A 47 9.30 -1.94 -3.89
N SER A 48 9.45 -3.23 -3.59
CA SER A 48 8.77 -4.33 -4.29
C SER A 48 7.25 -4.20 -4.21
N TYR A 49 6.69 -3.87 -3.04
CA TYR A 49 5.26 -3.63 -2.90
C TYR A 49 4.78 -2.46 -3.77
N ASN A 50 5.51 -1.33 -3.78
CA ASN A 50 5.14 -0.19 -4.61
C ASN A 50 5.30 -0.47 -6.10
N LEU A 51 6.32 -1.23 -6.50
CA LEU A 51 6.53 -1.65 -7.89
C LEU A 51 5.41 -2.58 -8.35
N TYR A 52 5.06 -3.57 -7.54
CA TYR A 52 3.93 -4.47 -7.80
C TYR A 52 2.61 -3.68 -7.94
N ALA A 53 2.31 -2.79 -7.00
CA ALA A 53 1.13 -1.93 -7.05
C ALA A 53 1.08 -1.05 -8.30
N PHE A 54 2.21 -0.51 -8.71
CA PHE A 54 2.31 0.30 -9.93
C PHE A 54 2.02 -0.53 -11.18
N ILE A 55 2.64 -1.71 -11.31
CA ILE A 55 2.43 -2.60 -12.46
C ILE A 55 0.99 -3.11 -12.49
N ASP A 56 0.46 -3.62 -11.37
CA ASP A 56 -0.91 -4.13 -11.28
C ASP A 56 -1.93 -3.03 -11.62
N ARG A 57 -1.71 -1.80 -11.14
CA ARG A 57 -2.57 -0.66 -11.52
C ARG A 57 -2.49 -0.35 -13.01
N ILE A 58 -1.30 -0.39 -13.62
CA ILE A 58 -1.14 -0.15 -15.06
C ILE A 58 -1.87 -1.23 -15.85
N VAL A 59 -1.66 -2.50 -15.49
CA VAL A 59 -2.34 -3.65 -16.11
C VAL A 59 -3.86 -3.49 -16.02
N PHE A 60 -4.37 -3.14 -14.84
CA PHE A 60 -5.79 -2.85 -14.68
C PHE A 60 -6.22 -1.66 -15.54
N SER A 61 -5.40 -0.62 -15.66
CA SER A 61 -5.75 0.62 -16.36
C SER A 61 -5.72 0.52 -17.89
N PHE A 62 -5.18 -0.55 -18.49
CA PHE A 62 -5.16 -0.69 -19.94
C PHE A 62 -6.57 -0.79 -20.54
N ASP A 63 -7.47 -1.54 -19.90
CA ASP A 63 -8.87 -1.68 -20.36
C ASP A 63 -9.85 -1.01 -19.39
N LYS A 64 -9.48 0.11 -18.78
CA LYS A 64 -10.40 0.84 -17.89
C LYS A 64 -11.47 1.57 -18.71
N ASP A 65 -12.68 1.62 -18.19
CA ASP A 65 -13.75 2.45 -18.75
C ASP A 65 -13.62 3.91 -18.31
N GLY A 66 -13.03 4.15 -17.14
CA GLY A 66 -12.87 5.51 -16.61
C GLY A 66 -12.12 5.55 -15.29
N GLU A 67 -12.05 6.75 -14.71
CA GLU A 67 -11.53 6.98 -13.36
C GLU A 67 -12.48 7.87 -12.56
N VAL A 68 -12.64 7.55 -11.27
CA VAL A 68 -13.42 8.36 -10.33
C VAL A 68 -12.52 8.84 -9.19
N ALA A 69 -12.70 10.08 -8.74
CA ALA A 69 -12.03 10.55 -7.54
C ALA A 69 -12.59 9.82 -6.31
N LEU A 70 -11.73 9.34 -5.41
CA LEU A 70 -12.13 8.63 -4.19
C LEU A 70 -13.15 9.41 -3.35
N VAL A 71 -13.01 10.75 -3.30
CA VAL A 71 -13.94 11.64 -2.59
C VAL A 71 -15.36 11.65 -3.18
N ASN A 72 -15.50 11.29 -4.46
CA ASN A 72 -16.74 11.24 -5.23
C ASN A 72 -17.15 9.79 -5.55
N SER A 73 -16.44 8.81 -4.99
CA SER A 73 -16.75 7.40 -5.22
C SER A 73 -17.83 6.92 -4.24
N PRO A 74 -18.57 5.86 -4.58
CA PRO A 74 -19.53 5.23 -3.67
C PRO A 74 -18.85 4.60 -2.43
N PHE A 75 -17.52 4.55 -2.37
CA PHE A 75 -16.81 4.01 -1.21
C PHE A 75 -16.72 5.01 -0.06
N LYS A 76 -17.09 6.27 -0.27
CA LYS A 76 -17.15 7.26 0.81
C LYS A 76 -18.35 6.96 1.70
N ILE A 77 -18.07 6.71 2.98
CA ILE A 77 -19.12 6.48 3.99
C ILE A 77 -19.86 7.81 4.20
N PRO A 78 -21.19 7.86 4.04
CA PRO A 78 -22.01 9.05 4.32
C PRO A 78 -21.81 9.54 5.76
N SER A 79 -22.02 10.84 6.01
CA SER A 79 -21.84 11.42 7.35
C SER A 79 -22.71 10.75 8.41
N GLU A 80 -23.91 10.30 8.03
CA GLU A 80 -24.87 9.58 8.88
C GLU A 80 -24.69 8.05 8.82
N GLY A 81 -23.81 7.57 7.96
CA GLY A 81 -23.56 6.14 7.76
C GLY A 81 -22.68 5.54 8.87
N ASP A 82 -23.03 4.33 9.28
CA ASP A 82 -22.23 3.52 10.19
C ASP A 82 -21.30 2.56 9.43
N VAL A 83 -20.46 1.82 10.16
CA VAL A 83 -19.53 0.79 9.68
C VAL A 83 -20.21 -0.27 8.81
N SER A 84 -21.51 -0.49 8.99
CA SER A 84 -22.34 -1.37 8.16
C SER A 84 -22.45 -0.93 6.71
N TYR A 85 -22.20 0.35 6.39
CA TYR A 85 -22.23 0.85 5.01
C TYR A 85 -21.26 0.08 4.10
N CYS A 86 -20.11 -0.38 4.63
CA CYS A 86 -19.15 -1.11 3.82
C CYS A 86 -19.60 -2.53 3.46
N GLN A 87 -20.62 -3.05 4.15
CA GLN A 87 -21.08 -4.42 3.96
C GLN A 87 -21.77 -4.66 2.61
N GLN A 88 -22.18 -3.59 1.92
CA GLN A 88 -22.74 -3.66 0.58
C GLN A 88 -21.70 -3.90 -0.52
N PHE A 89 -20.41 -3.76 -0.21
CA PHE A 89 -19.32 -3.93 -1.16
C PHE A 89 -18.58 -5.24 -0.91
N THR A 90 -18.15 -5.87 -1.99
CA THR A 90 -17.32 -7.09 -1.92
C THR A 90 -15.96 -6.86 -2.57
N ASP A 91 -14.97 -7.62 -2.14
CA ASP A 91 -13.69 -7.72 -2.83
C ASP A 91 -13.81 -8.58 -4.11
N GLN A 92 -12.69 -8.73 -4.81
CA GLN A 92 -12.60 -9.57 -6.01
C GLN A 92 -12.86 -11.07 -5.78
N ASP A 93 -12.77 -11.52 -4.53
CA ASP A 93 -12.93 -12.91 -4.12
C ASP A 93 -14.33 -13.17 -3.53
N GLY A 94 -15.18 -12.14 -3.48
CA GLY A 94 -16.55 -12.20 -2.97
C GLY A 94 -16.70 -11.96 -1.47
N HIS A 95 -15.63 -11.59 -0.76
CA HIS A 95 -15.71 -11.27 0.67
C HIS A 95 -16.21 -9.85 0.89
N VAL A 96 -17.00 -9.68 1.95
CA VAL A 96 -17.53 -8.39 2.35
C VAL A 96 -16.42 -7.47 2.85
N ILE A 97 -16.45 -6.20 2.43
CA ILE A 97 -15.48 -5.20 2.89
C ILE A 97 -15.81 -4.75 4.31
N THR A 98 -14.88 -5.01 5.23
CA THR A 98 -14.97 -4.59 6.63
C THR A 98 -13.95 -3.52 7.01
N THR A 99 -12.96 -3.29 6.15
CA THR A 99 -11.87 -2.32 6.40
C THR A 99 -12.35 -0.89 6.18
N ILE A 100 -12.05 -0.01 7.13
CA ILE A 100 -12.33 1.43 7.01
C ILE A 100 -11.01 2.22 7.00
N SER A 101 -10.85 3.04 5.98
CA SER A 101 -9.76 4.02 5.86
C SER A 101 -10.26 5.43 6.18
N THR A 102 -9.60 6.11 7.11
CA THR A 102 -10.02 7.47 7.55
C THR A 102 -8.98 8.53 7.21
N ARG A 103 -9.45 9.67 6.69
CA ARG A 103 -8.67 10.88 6.40
C ARG A 103 -9.47 12.13 6.79
N ARG A 104 -8.82 13.29 6.74
CA ARG A 104 -9.45 14.60 6.93
C ARG A 104 -10.67 14.88 6.03
N ASP A 105 -10.74 14.27 4.84
CA ASP A 105 -11.83 14.48 3.87
C ASP A 105 -12.97 13.45 3.99
N GLY A 106 -12.85 12.44 4.86
CA GLY A 106 -13.90 11.46 5.10
C GLY A 106 -13.39 10.09 5.55
N ARG A 107 -14.35 9.18 5.71
CA ARG A 107 -14.14 7.75 5.95
C ARG A 107 -14.51 6.98 4.68
N TYR A 108 -13.76 5.93 4.36
CA TYR A 108 -13.92 5.18 3.12
C TYR A 108 -13.86 3.67 3.37
N CYS A 109 -14.66 2.92 2.61
CA CYS A 109 -14.68 1.47 2.64
C CYS A 109 -13.53 0.89 1.81
N GLY A 110 -12.63 0.17 2.46
CA GLY A 110 -11.48 -0.47 1.85
C GLY A 110 -10.14 0.20 2.16
N GLU A 111 -9.06 -0.45 1.74
CA GLU A 111 -7.70 0.07 1.77
C GLU A 111 -7.33 0.60 0.38
N PHE A 112 -6.80 1.83 0.31
CA PHE A 112 -6.45 2.46 -0.96
C PHE A 112 -4.94 2.67 -1.09
N TRP A 113 -4.38 2.31 -2.24
CA TRP A 113 -2.97 2.56 -2.50
C TRP A 113 -2.66 4.06 -2.50
N HIS A 114 -1.62 4.45 -1.77
CA HIS A 114 -1.29 5.85 -1.50
C HIS A 114 -2.42 6.68 -0.85
N PHE A 115 -3.35 6.01 -0.13
CA PHE A 115 -4.08 6.68 0.94
C PHE A 115 -3.07 7.33 1.90
N LYS A 116 -3.37 8.29 2.78
CA LYS A 116 -2.36 9.03 3.57
C LYS A 116 -1.33 9.88 2.77
N ARG A 117 -0.73 9.41 1.67
CA ARG A 117 0.31 10.13 0.90
C ARG A 117 -0.25 11.09 -0.14
N LYS A 118 -1.26 10.68 -0.92
CA LYS A 118 -1.84 11.51 -1.98
C LYS A 118 -3.14 12.15 -1.55
N LYS A 119 -3.24 13.48 -1.66
CA LYS A 119 -4.46 14.26 -1.34
C LYS A 119 -5.63 13.88 -2.25
N LYS A 120 -5.39 13.75 -3.55
CA LYS A 120 -6.38 13.29 -4.54
C LYS A 120 -6.01 11.89 -5.01
N LEU A 121 -6.95 10.96 -4.91
CA LEU A 121 -6.82 9.59 -5.40
C LEU A 121 -7.87 9.37 -6.47
N LEU A 122 -7.44 8.87 -7.62
CA LEU A 122 -8.31 8.45 -8.71
C LEU A 122 -8.35 6.92 -8.72
N LEU A 123 -9.54 6.36 -8.80
CA LEU A 123 -9.80 4.92 -8.84
C LEU A 123 -10.20 4.56 -10.28
N PRO A 124 -9.38 3.81 -11.02
CA PRO A 124 -9.80 3.29 -12.29
C PRO A 124 -10.86 2.21 -12.08
N TYR A 125 -11.82 2.14 -12.99
CA TYR A 125 -12.91 1.18 -12.93
C TYR A 125 -13.19 0.53 -14.29
N LYS A 126 -13.82 -0.64 -14.24
CA LYS A 126 -14.31 -1.40 -15.39
C LYS A 126 -15.71 -1.90 -15.09
N ASN A 127 -16.61 -1.83 -16.06
CA ASN A 127 -17.89 -2.51 -16.00
C ASN A 127 -17.69 -3.95 -16.44
N LEU A 128 -17.96 -4.90 -15.55
CA LEU A 128 -17.89 -6.33 -15.88
C LEU A 128 -19.13 -6.76 -16.68
N ASN A 129 -20.27 -6.15 -16.37
CA ASN A 129 -21.55 -6.32 -17.06
C ASN A 129 -22.46 -5.12 -16.73
N GLU A 130 -23.71 -5.13 -17.17
CA GLU A 130 -24.68 -4.05 -16.92
C GLU A 130 -24.93 -3.79 -15.43
N LYS A 131 -24.70 -4.80 -14.58
CA LYS A 131 -25.01 -4.78 -13.15
C LYS A 131 -23.78 -4.69 -12.25
N GLN A 132 -22.56 -4.82 -12.77
CA GLN A 132 -21.37 -4.93 -11.93
C GLN A 132 -20.25 -4.04 -12.43
N THR A 133 -19.68 -3.26 -11.51
CA THR A 133 -18.50 -2.43 -11.75
C THR A 133 -17.41 -2.80 -10.76
N ILE A 134 -16.22 -3.08 -11.27
CA ILE A 134 -15.02 -3.34 -10.48
C ILE A 134 -14.13 -2.10 -10.45
N TYR A 135 -13.62 -1.75 -9.27
CA TYR A 135 -12.74 -0.62 -9.02
C TYR A 135 -11.42 -1.11 -8.48
N TRP A 136 -10.32 -0.58 -9.00
CA TRP A 136 -9.01 -0.83 -8.43
C TRP A 136 -8.77 0.09 -7.23
N ALA A 137 -8.66 -0.47 -6.03
CA ALA A 137 -8.41 0.28 -4.80
C ALA A 137 -6.93 0.18 -4.38
N SER A 138 -6.38 -1.02 -4.37
CA SER A 138 -5.00 -1.32 -3.98
C SER A 138 -4.48 -2.57 -4.72
N PRO A 139 -3.16 -2.87 -4.67
CA PRO A 139 -2.60 -4.12 -5.21
C PRO A 139 -3.25 -5.41 -4.67
N THR A 140 -3.88 -5.35 -3.50
CA THR A 140 -4.50 -6.49 -2.81
C THR A 140 -6.02 -6.37 -2.74
N LEU A 141 -6.59 -5.28 -3.27
CA LEU A 141 -8.02 -4.99 -3.16
C LEU A 141 -8.55 -4.38 -4.45
N ARG A 142 -9.49 -5.10 -5.06
CA ARG A 142 -10.39 -4.57 -6.07
C ARG A 142 -11.80 -4.68 -5.51
N ILE A 143 -12.54 -3.58 -5.58
CA ILE A 143 -13.87 -3.49 -4.97
C ILE A 143 -14.91 -3.65 -6.07
N ILE A 144 -15.84 -4.59 -5.88
CA ILE A 144 -16.95 -4.84 -6.79
C ILE A 144 -18.21 -4.20 -6.20
N ILE A 145 -18.95 -3.50 -7.06
CA ILE A 145 -20.25 -2.93 -6.75
C ILE A 145 -21.28 -3.62 -7.65
N ASN A 146 -22.33 -4.15 -7.03
CA ASN A 146 -23.53 -4.59 -7.71
C ASN A 146 -24.51 -3.41 -7.78
N LYS A 147 -24.90 -3.00 -8.99
CA LYS A 147 -25.91 -1.98 -9.28
C LYS A 147 -27.32 -2.56 -9.20
#